data_AF-A0A1A6HZ56-F1
#
_entry.id   AF-A0A1A6HZ56-F1
#
_cell.length_a   1.000
_cell.length_b   1.000
_cell.length_c   1.000
_cell.angle_alpha   90.00
_cell.angle_beta   90.00
_cell.angle_gamma   90.00
#
_symmetry.space_group_name_H-M   'P 1'
#
loop_
_entity.id
_entity.type
_entity.pdbx_description
1 polymer ?
#
loop_
_entity_poly.entity_id
_entity_poly.type
_entity_poly.pdbx_seq_one_letter_code
_entity_poly.pdbx_strand_id
1 'polypeptide(L)'
;ASILSLVTKINNVIDNLIVAPGTFEVQIEEVRQVGSYKKGTMTTGHNVADLVVILKILPTLEAVAALGNKVVESLRAQDPSEVLTMLTNETGFEISSSDATVKILITTVPPNLRKLDPELHCKCSFLLMCGREDSQNFEAFRKDMVCYTAQTLVRILSHGGFRKILGQEGDASYLASEISTWDGVIVTPSEKAYEKPPEKKEGEEEEENTEEPPQGEEEERDIKEEQDENHSCSLV
;
A
#
# COMPACT_ATOMS: atom_id res chain seq x y z
N ALA A 1 -17.96 -24.22 -2.86
CA ALA A 1 -18.63 -23.26 -3.78
C ALA A 1 -17.59 -22.46 -4.56
N SER A 2 -17.87 -21.96 -5.76
CA SER A 2 -16.89 -21.17 -6.53
C SER A 2 -16.62 -19.81 -5.86
N ILE A 3 -15.38 -19.32 -5.92
CA ILE A 3 -15.00 -18.00 -5.36
C ILE A 3 -15.89 -16.87 -5.89
N LEU A 4 -16.26 -16.94 -7.16
CA LEU A 4 -17.14 -15.97 -7.80
C LEU A 4 -18.54 -15.94 -7.18
N SER A 5 -19.10 -17.11 -6.84
CA SER A 5 -20.38 -17.20 -6.14
C SER A 5 -20.30 -16.55 -4.77
N LEU A 6 -19.26 -16.88 -3.99
CA LEU A 6 -19.06 -16.33 -2.64
C LEU A 6 -18.87 -14.81 -2.65
N VAL A 7 -18.02 -14.29 -3.55
CA VAL A 7 -17.81 -12.84 -3.71
C VAL A 7 -19.09 -12.14 -4.12
N THR A 8 -19.84 -12.68 -5.08
CA THR A 8 -21.09 -12.07 -5.55
C THR A 8 -22.14 -12.01 -4.44
N LYS A 9 -22.30 -13.09 -3.67
CA LYS A 9 -23.22 -13.11 -2.52
C LYS A 9 -22.83 -12.08 -1.46
N ILE A 10 -21.55 -12.02 -1.10
CA ILE A 10 -21.05 -11.04 -0.12
C ILE A 10 -21.25 -9.61 -0.64
N ASN A 11 -20.92 -9.35 -1.91
CA ASN A 11 -21.09 -8.02 -2.51
C ASN A 11 -22.55 -7.59 -2.51
N ASN A 12 -23.48 -8.46 -2.89
CA ASN A 12 -24.91 -8.17 -2.86
C ASN A 12 -25.42 -7.87 -1.45
N VAL A 13 -24.95 -8.60 -0.44
CA VAL A 13 -25.31 -8.33 0.96
C VAL A 13 -24.81 -6.95 1.39
N ILE A 14 -23.57 -6.59 1.05
CA ILE A 14 -22.99 -5.30 1.39
C ILE A 14 -23.69 -4.16 0.61
N ASP A 15 -23.98 -4.33 -0.67
CA ASP A 15 -24.72 -3.35 -1.49
C ASP A 15 -26.11 -3.09 -0.91
N ASN A 16 -26.81 -4.14 -0.46
CA ASN A 16 -28.09 -4.00 0.23
C ASN A 16 -27.96 -3.23 1.56
N LEU A 17 -26.87 -3.45 2.32
CA LEU A 17 -26.60 -2.70 3.55
C LEU A 17 -26.24 -1.23 3.29
N ILE A 18 -25.64 -0.91 2.13
CA ILE A 18 -25.37 0.47 1.71
C ILE A 18 -26.68 1.21 1.42
N VAL A 19 -27.60 0.58 0.68
CA VAL A 19 -28.87 1.20 0.27
C VAL A 19 -29.88 1.25 1.41
N ALA A 20 -29.98 0.17 2.20
CA ALA A 20 -30.95 0.02 3.26
C ALA A 20 -30.27 -0.50 4.54
N PRO A 21 -29.55 0.36 5.29
CA PRO A 21 -28.91 -0.03 6.54
C PRO A 21 -29.92 -0.40 7.64
N GLY A 22 -31.18 0.04 7.54
CA GLY A 22 -32.20 -0.23 8.55
C GLY A 22 -31.79 0.33 9.92
N THR A 23 -31.81 -0.51 10.97
CA THR A 23 -31.37 -0.18 12.34
C THR A 23 -29.87 -0.46 12.55
N PHE A 24 -29.11 -0.72 11.49
CA PHE A 24 -27.70 -1.06 11.59
C PHE A 24 -26.85 0.21 11.74
N GLU A 25 -26.09 0.30 12.84
CA GLU A 25 -25.32 1.49 13.20
C GLU A 25 -24.12 1.75 12.26
N VAL A 26 -23.61 0.69 11.61
CA VAL A 26 -22.44 0.78 10.74
C VAL A 26 -22.84 1.33 9.37
N GLN A 27 -22.52 2.60 9.13
CA GLN A 27 -22.74 3.23 7.83
C GLN A 27 -21.59 2.96 6.86
N ILE A 28 -21.92 2.34 5.73
CA ILE A 28 -20.99 2.01 4.65
C ILE A 28 -21.11 3.09 3.56
N GLU A 29 -19.98 3.60 3.11
CA GLU A 29 -19.86 4.54 1.98
C GLU A 29 -19.87 3.78 0.66
N GLU A 30 -18.97 2.81 0.52
CA GLU A 30 -18.72 2.11 -0.74
C GLU A 30 -18.07 0.75 -0.47
N VAL A 31 -18.29 -0.20 -1.37
CA VAL A 31 -17.52 -1.45 -1.45
C VAL A 31 -16.74 -1.50 -2.76
N ARG A 32 -15.46 -1.86 -2.67
CA ARG A 32 -14.58 -2.04 -3.82
C ARG A 32 -14.01 -3.43 -3.85
N GLN A 33 -14.26 -4.13 -4.93
CA GLN A 33 -13.53 -5.36 -5.23
C GLN A 33 -12.08 -4.99 -5.58
N VAL A 34 -11.11 -5.67 -4.97
CA VAL A 34 -9.67 -5.43 -5.21
C VAL A 34 -8.94 -6.77 -5.34
N GLY A 35 -7.61 -6.71 -5.39
CA GLY A 35 -6.76 -7.90 -5.37
C GLY A 35 -6.73 -8.68 -6.70
N SER A 36 -6.26 -9.92 -6.59
CA SER A 36 -6.09 -10.85 -7.71
C SER A 36 -7.41 -11.24 -8.36
N TYR A 37 -8.48 -11.32 -7.57
CA TYR A 37 -9.83 -11.65 -8.04
C TYR A 37 -10.34 -10.65 -9.10
N LYS A 38 -10.31 -9.35 -8.80
CA LYS A 38 -10.74 -8.31 -9.77
C LYS A 38 -9.82 -8.24 -10.98
N LYS A 39 -8.54 -8.51 -10.81
CA LYS A 39 -7.53 -8.44 -11.88
C LYS A 39 -7.47 -9.70 -12.75
N GLY A 40 -8.21 -10.77 -12.38
CA GLY A 40 -8.14 -12.05 -13.07
C GLY A 40 -6.79 -12.75 -12.93
N THR A 41 -5.96 -12.36 -11.96
CA THR A 41 -4.61 -12.92 -11.73
C THR A 41 -4.61 -13.94 -10.60
N MET A 42 -5.70 -14.70 -10.45
CA MET A 42 -5.81 -15.74 -9.44
C MET A 42 -4.99 -16.97 -9.85
N THR A 43 -4.26 -17.54 -8.90
CA THR A 43 -3.47 -18.76 -9.09
C THR A 43 -4.26 -19.99 -8.67
N THR A 44 -4.11 -21.09 -9.42
CA THR A 44 -4.74 -22.37 -9.09
C THR A 44 -4.36 -22.84 -7.69
N GLY A 45 -5.34 -23.22 -6.88
CA GLY A 45 -5.13 -23.66 -5.49
C GLY A 45 -5.17 -22.52 -4.45
N HIS A 46 -5.21 -21.26 -4.88
CA HIS A 46 -5.36 -20.10 -3.98
C HIS A 46 -6.60 -19.28 -4.34
N ASN A 47 -7.74 -19.79 -3.89
CA ASN A 47 -9.05 -19.15 -4.12
C ASN A 47 -9.34 -18.10 -3.04
N VAL A 48 -8.52 -17.05 -2.99
CA VAL A 48 -8.69 -15.93 -2.06
C VAL A 48 -9.08 -14.67 -2.85
N ALA A 49 -10.15 -14.01 -2.43
CA ALA A 49 -10.57 -12.71 -2.97
C ALA A 49 -10.54 -11.64 -1.89
N ASP A 50 -10.21 -10.40 -2.28
CA ASP A 50 -10.13 -9.27 -1.37
C ASP A 50 -11.20 -8.23 -1.72
N LEU A 51 -11.97 -7.81 -0.72
CA LEU A 51 -12.97 -6.75 -0.80
C LEU A 51 -12.58 -5.65 0.17
N VAL A 52 -12.62 -4.39 -0.28
CA VAL A 52 -12.39 -3.22 0.57
C VAL A 52 -13.73 -2.55 0.83
N VAL A 53 -14.10 -2.43 2.10
CA VAL A 53 -15.32 -1.75 2.53
C VAL A 53 -14.94 -0.43 3.18
N ILE A 54 -15.43 0.67 2.61
CA ILE A 54 -15.20 2.03 3.07
C ILE A 54 -16.36 2.42 3.99
N LEU A 55 -16.07 2.69 5.26
CA LEU A 55 -17.05 3.14 6.25
C LEU A 55 -17.10 4.67 6.31
N LYS A 56 -18.31 5.22 6.51
CA LYS A 56 -18.53 6.63 6.87
C LYS A 56 -18.11 6.92 8.31
N ILE A 57 -18.22 5.91 9.16
CA ILE A 57 -17.85 5.96 10.58
C ILE A 57 -16.40 5.51 10.80
N LEU A 58 -15.92 5.66 12.03
CA LEU A 58 -14.62 5.15 12.44
C LEU A 58 -14.62 3.61 12.49
N PRO A 59 -13.53 2.94 12.05
CA PRO A 59 -13.45 1.49 12.01
C PRO A 59 -13.12 0.93 13.41
N THR A 60 -14.13 0.86 14.28
CA THR A 60 -14.04 0.23 15.60
C THR A 60 -14.11 -1.30 15.49
N LEU A 61 -13.45 -2.02 16.40
CA LEU A 61 -13.49 -3.49 16.44
C LEU A 61 -14.93 -4.02 16.56
N GLU A 62 -15.77 -3.33 17.33
CA GLU A 62 -17.18 -3.65 17.50
C GLU A 62 -17.96 -3.50 16.19
N ALA A 63 -17.74 -2.42 15.43
CA ALA A 63 -18.37 -2.22 14.13
C ALA A 63 -17.94 -3.29 13.12
N VAL A 64 -16.66 -3.67 13.13
CA VAL A 64 -16.12 -4.76 12.29
C VAL A 64 -16.79 -6.09 12.60
N ALA A 65 -16.87 -6.46 13.88
CA ALA A 65 -17.49 -7.70 14.33
C ALA A 65 -19.01 -7.72 14.03
N ALA A 66 -19.69 -6.61 14.28
CA ALA A 66 -21.11 -6.45 13.98
C ALA A 66 -21.39 -6.59 12.47
N LEU A 67 -20.54 -5.98 11.62
CA LEU A 67 -20.64 -6.09 10.17
C LEU A 67 -20.38 -7.53 9.71
N GLY A 68 -19.34 -8.19 10.23
CA GLY A 68 -19.04 -9.59 9.93
C GLY A 68 -20.20 -10.51 10.28
N ASN A 69 -20.77 -10.39 11.49
CA ASN A 69 -21.91 -11.19 11.92
C ASN A 69 -23.15 -10.93 11.05
N LYS A 70 -23.45 -9.67 10.75
CA LYS A 70 -24.59 -9.31 9.91
C LYS A 70 -24.48 -9.87 8.50
N VAL A 71 -23.29 -9.85 7.92
CA VAL A 71 -23.03 -10.42 6.59
C VAL A 71 -23.22 -11.94 6.63
N VAL A 72 -22.66 -12.63 7.62
CA VAL A 72 -22.78 -14.09 7.75
C VAL A 72 -24.22 -14.53 7.99
N GLU A 73 -24.97 -13.83 8.84
CA GLU A 73 -26.39 -14.10 9.06
C GLU A 73 -27.20 -13.93 7.78
N SER A 74 -26.93 -12.87 7.01
CA SER A 74 -27.61 -12.62 5.75
C SER A 74 -27.28 -13.68 4.70
N LEU A 75 -26.04 -14.18 4.67
CA LEU A 75 -25.63 -15.29 3.81
C LEU A 75 -26.30 -16.61 4.21
N ARG A 76 -26.35 -16.91 5.52
CA ARG A 76 -27.03 -18.12 6.04
C ARG A 76 -28.54 -18.08 5.81
N ALA A 77 -29.15 -16.89 5.86
CA ALA A 77 -30.57 -16.73 5.56
C ALA A 77 -30.88 -16.99 4.08
N GLN A 78 -29.95 -16.64 3.18
CA GLN A 78 -30.08 -16.95 1.75
C GLN A 78 -29.82 -18.43 1.45
N ASP A 79 -28.78 -19.03 2.05
CA ASP A 79 -28.41 -20.43 1.83
C ASP A 79 -28.05 -21.15 3.15
N PRO A 80 -29.03 -21.80 3.81
CA PRO A 80 -28.80 -22.50 5.07
C PRO A 80 -27.90 -23.75 4.95
N SER A 81 -27.80 -24.31 3.74
CA SER A 81 -27.00 -25.51 3.47
C SER A 81 -25.51 -25.21 3.32
N GLU A 82 -25.12 -23.96 3.13
CA GLU A 82 -23.72 -23.58 2.96
C GLU A 82 -23.04 -23.34 4.31
N VAL A 83 -22.05 -24.16 4.64
CA VAL A 83 -21.27 -24.00 5.88
C VAL A 83 -20.23 -22.90 5.66
N LEU A 84 -20.52 -21.73 6.23
CA LEU A 84 -19.63 -20.56 6.19
C LEU A 84 -19.04 -20.32 7.59
N THR A 85 -17.73 -20.09 7.63
CA THR A 85 -17.00 -19.65 8.83
C THR A 85 -16.58 -18.20 8.67
N MET A 86 -16.65 -17.43 9.76
CA MET A 86 -16.20 -16.04 9.79
C MET A 86 -15.20 -15.85 10.91
N LEU A 87 -14.10 -15.18 10.57
CA LEU A 87 -13.02 -14.85 11.49
C LEU A 87 -12.76 -13.34 11.40
N THR A 88 -12.81 -12.65 12.54
CA THR A 88 -12.43 -11.23 12.63
C THR A 88 -10.92 -11.12 12.81
N ASN A 89 -10.30 -10.21 12.06
CA ASN A 89 -8.87 -9.93 12.05
C ASN A 89 -8.62 -8.44 12.37
N GLU A 90 -7.38 -8.06 12.63
CA GLU A 90 -7.02 -6.65 12.95
C GLU A 90 -7.32 -5.66 11.81
N THR A 91 -7.44 -6.14 10.57
CA THR A 91 -7.70 -5.34 9.37
C THR A 91 -9.15 -5.40 8.89
N GLY A 92 -10.01 -6.18 9.54
CA GLY A 92 -11.39 -6.43 9.13
C GLY A 92 -11.86 -7.82 9.51
N PHE A 93 -12.36 -8.59 8.54
CA PHE A 93 -12.80 -9.97 8.76
C PHE A 93 -12.68 -10.79 7.49
N GLU A 94 -12.67 -12.11 7.61
CA GLU A 94 -12.67 -13.02 6.48
C GLU A 94 -13.81 -14.03 6.61
N ILE A 95 -14.40 -14.38 5.47
CA ILE A 95 -15.45 -15.39 5.34
C ILE A 95 -14.89 -16.52 4.49
N SER A 96 -14.84 -17.71 5.06
CA SER A 96 -14.36 -18.91 4.39
C SER A 96 -15.50 -19.90 4.16
N SER A 97 -15.56 -20.42 2.95
CA SER A 97 -16.33 -21.60 2.54
C SER A 97 -15.37 -22.79 2.40
N SER A 98 -15.86 -23.94 1.95
CA SER A 98 -15.06 -25.17 1.78
C SER A 98 -13.85 -24.99 0.84
N ASP A 99 -13.99 -24.18 -0.21
CA ASP A 99 -13.04 -24.10 -1.33
C ASP A 99 -12.60 -22.67 -1.67
N ALA A 100 -13.04 -21.69 -0.88
CA ALA A 100 -12.91 -20.27 -1.20
C ALA A 100 -12.91 -19.41 0.07
N THR A 101 -12.05 -18.40 0.10
CA THR A 101 -11.98 -17.42 1.19
C THR A 101 -12.12 -16.02 0.63
N VAL A 102 -12.95 -15.20 1.25
CA VAL A 102 -13.08 -13.77 0.94
C VAL A 102 -12.62 -12.98 2.14
N LYS A 103 -11.62 -12.12 1.94
CA LYS A 103 -11.11 -11.20 2.95
C LYS A 103 -11.75 -9.85 2.75
N ILE A 104 -12.40 -9.35 3.79
CA ILE A 104 -13.03 -8.05 3.84
C ILE A 104 -12.12 -7.13 4.65
N LEU A 105 -11.45 -6.23 3.94
CA LEU A 105 -10.60 -5.19 4.48
C LEU A 105 -11.46 -3.97 4.78
N ILE A 106 -11.44 -3.51 6.03
CA ILE A 106 -12.24 -2.36 6.45
C ILE A 106 -11.36 -1.12 6.45
N THR A 107 -11.89 -0.07 5.83
CA THR A 107 -11.26 1.24 5.76
C THR A 107 -12.30 2.32 6.05
N THR A 108 -11.86 3.56 6.24
CA THR A 108 -12.74 4.71 6.49
C THR A 108 -12.36 5.85 5.56
N VAL A 109 -13.25 6.83 5.42
CA VAL A 109 -13.01 8.01 4.57
C VAL A 109 -11.80 8.85 5.06
N PRO A 110 -11.04 9.51 4.16
CA PRO A 110 -9.85 10.29 4.53
C PRO A 110 -10.03 11.31 5.66
N PRO A 111 -11.17 12.01 5.81
CA PRO A 111 -11.39 12.93 6.93
C PRO A 111 -11.32 12.26 8.30
N ASN A 112 -11.70 10.99 8.40
CA ASN A 112 -11.68 10.23 9.64
C ASN A 112 -10.28 9.74 10.01
N LEU A 113 -9.36 9.65 9.05
CA LEU A 113 -7.98 9.20 9.29
C LEU A 113 -7.22 10.11 10.27
N ARG A 114 -7.55 11.41 10.28
CA ARG A 114 -6.95 12.38 11.22
C ARG A 114 -7.47 12.23 12.66
N LYS A 115 -8.56 11.49 12.85
CA LYS A 115 -9.21 11.24 14.16
C LYS A 115 -9.00 9.81 14.64
N LEU A 116 -8.17 9.02 13.93
CA LEU A 116 -7.90 7.64 14.30
C LEU A 116 -7.00 7.60 15.54
N ASP A 117 -7.56 7.11 16.63
CA ASP A 117 -6.80 6.65 17.79
C ASP A 117 -6.26 5.21 17.57
N PRO A 118 -4.92 4.97 17.67
CA PRO A 118 -4.31 3.65 17.51
C PRO A 118 -4.71 2.60 18.55
N GLU A 119 -5.23 2.99 19.71
CA GLU A 119 -5.65 2.04 20.76
C GLU A 119 -7.11 1.57 20.59
N LEU A 120 -7.96 2.40 19.99
CA LEU A 120 -9.40 2.14 19.88
C LEU A 120 -9.85 1.64 18.50
N HIS A 121 -9.08 1.96 17.46
CA HIS A 121 -9.43 1.61 16.08
C HIS A 121 -8.61 0.42 15.58
N CYS A 122 -9.21 -0.35 14.67
CA CYS A 122 -8.54 -1.44 14.00
C CYS A 122 -7.19 -0.97 13.45
N LYS A 123 -6.15 -1.79 13.63
CA LYS A 123 -4.78 -1.53 13.17
C LYS A 123 -4.76 -1.65 11.66
N CYS A 124 -5.28 -0.60 11.03
CA CYS A 124 -5.46 -0.55 9.60
C CYS A 124 -4.10 -0.22 8.99
N SER A 125 -3.20 -1.21 9.04
CA SER A 125 -1.82 -1.13 8.55
C SER A 125 -1.80 -0.69 7.07
N PHE A 126 -2.83 -1.06 6.31
CA PHE A 126 -3.02 -0.59 4.93
C PHE A 126 -3.40 0.90 4.83
N LEU A 127 -4.20 1.44 5.76
CA LEU A 127 -4.57 2.86 5.79
C LEU A 127 -3.37 3.76 6.15
N LEU A 128 -2.47 3.26 6.99
CA LEU A 128 -1.26 3.98 7.39
C LEU A 128 -0.25 4.13 6.25
N MET A 129 -0.24 3.20 5.31
CA MET A 129 0.60 3.25 4.11
C MET A 129 0.13 4.31 3.09
N CYS A 130 -1.12 4.78 3.18
CA CYS A 130 -1.66 5.79 2.26
C CYS A 130 -1.77 7.17 2.91
N GLY A 131 -1.68 7.27 4.24
CA GLY A 131 -2.06 8.48 4.99
C GLY A 131 -1.00 9.11 5.90
N ARG A 132 0.22 8.55 6.04
CA ARG A 132 1.29 9.21 6.84
C ARG A 132 2.45 9.69 5.96
N GLU A 133 2.85 10.93 6.22
CA GLU A 133 3.94 11.69 5.58
C GLU A 133 5.35 11.11 5.86
N ASP A 134 5.46 9.94 6.51
CA ASP A 134 6.69 9.13 6.60
C ASP A 134 6.97 8.28 5.33
N SER A 135 6.14 8.45 4.30
CA SER A 135 6.07 7.58 3.11
C SER A 135 7.30 7.59 2.21
N GLN A 136 8.11 8.66 2.17
CA GLN A 136 9.29 8.67 1.28
C GLN A 136 10.29 7.59 1.66
N ASN A 137 10.46 7.33 2.97
CA ASN A 137 11.46 6.40 3.45
C ASN A 137 11.05 4.94 3.30
N PHE A 138 9.77 4.63 3.58
CA PHE A 138 9.24 3.27 3.43
C PHE A 138 9.05 2.89 1.96
N GLU A 139 8.58 3.82 1.11
CA GLU A 139 8.42 3.55 -0.33
C GLU A 139 9.79 3.47 -1.02
N ALA A 140 10.78 4.28 -0.63
CA ALA A 140 12.15 4.14 -1.15
C ALA A 140 12.79 2.82 -0.73
N PHE A 141 12.63 2.40 0.54
CA PHE A 141 13.08 1.09 1.02
C PHE A 141 12.43 -0.08 0.27
N ARG A 142 11.11 0.00 0.03
CA ARG A 142 10.38 -1.03 -0.74
C ARG A 142 10.81 -1.05 -2.20
N LYS A 143 10.99 0.13 -2.82
CA LYS A 143 11.49 0.26 -4.20
C LYS A 143 12.89 -0.31 -4.36
N ASP A 144 13.77 -0.09 -3.39
CA ASP A 144 15.12 -0.64 -3.38
C ASP A 144 15.10 -2.18 -3.33
N MET A 145 14.29 -2.75 -2.44
CA MET A 145 14.08 -4.21 -2.37
C MET A 145 13.66 -4.83 -3.70
N VAL A 146 12.65 -4.23 -4.34
CA VAL A 146 12.15 -4.70 -5.63
C VAL A 146 13.21 -4.54 -6.72
N CYS A 147 13.96 -3.44 -6.70
CA CYS A 147 14.98 -3.12 -7.69
C CYS A 147 16.16 -4.11 -7.63
N TYR A 148 16.79 -4.30 -6.47
CA TYR A 148 17.96 -5.18 -6.37
C TYR A 148 17.59 -6.66 -6.64
N THR A 149 16.37 -7.07 -6.26
CA THR A 149 15.86 -8.42 -6.54
C THR A 149 15.66 -8.59 -8.05
N ALA A 150 14.99 -7.64 -8.71
CA ALA A 150 14.79 -7.68 -10.15
C ALA A 150 16.12 -7.63 -10.92
N GLN A 151 17.08 -6.81 -10.51
CA GLN A 151 18.42 -6.74 -11.10
C GLN A 151 19.13 -8.10 -11.06
N THR A 152 19.05 -8.81 -9.93
CA THR A 152 19.63 -10.15 -9.78
C THR A 152 18.94 -11.16 -10.69
N LEU A 153 17.61 -11.17 -10.72
CA LEU A 153 16.82 -12.06 -11.57
C LEU A 153 17.05 -11.81 -13.07
N VAL A 154 17.21 -10.56 -13.51
CA VAL A 154 17.51 -10.22 -14.92
C VAL A 154 18.89 -10.75 -15.34
N ARG A 155 19.88 -10.70 -14.44
CA ARG A 155 21.21 -11.29 -14.70
C ARG A 155 21.12 -12.81 -14.84
N ILE A 156 20.41 -13.47 -13.94
CA ILE A 156 20.18 -14.93 -14.01
C ILE A 156 19.42 -15.31 -15.29
N LEU A 157 18.40 -14.53 -15.68
CA LEU A 157 17.64 -14.75 -16.90
C LEU A 157 18.52 -14.66 -18.15
N SER A 158 19.46 -13.69 -18.17
CA SER A 158 20.41 -13.49 -19.27
C SER A 158 21.40 -14.65 -19.46
N HIS A 159 21.65 -15.41 -18.40
CA HIS A 159 22.50 -16.61 -18.41
C HIS A 159 21.71 -17.92 -18.49
N GLY A 160 20.44 -17.88 -18.90
CA GLY A 160 19.64 -19.07 -19.16
C GLY A 160 18.97 -19.70 -17.92
N GLY A 161 19.00 -19.04 -16.76
CA GLY A 161 18.38 -19.53 -15.52
C GLY A 161 16.83 -19.44 -15.47
N PHE A 162 16.17 -19.29 -16.61
CA PHE A 162 14.71 -19.07 -16.70
C PHE A 162 13.89 -20.21 -16.09
N ARG A 163 14.34 -21.47 -16.22
CA ARG A 163 13.62 -22.64 -15.67
C ARG A 163 13.55 -22.59 -14.15
N LYS A 164 14.63 -22.13 -13.52
CA LYS A 164 14.71 -21.96 -12.07
C LYS A 164 13.84 -20.78 -11.62
N ILE A 165 13.90 -19.65 -12.33
CA ILE A 165 13.05 -18.48 -12.06
C ILE A 165 11.55 -18.82 -12.18
N LEU A 166 11.18 -19.65 -13.15
CA LEU A 166 9.80 -20.11 -13.36
C LEU A 166 9.37 -21.23 -12.39
N GLY A 167 10.22 -21.65 -11.46
CA GLY A 167 9.92 -22.71 -10.48
C GLY A 167 9.82 -24.11 -11.08
N GLN A 168 10.33 -24.32 -12.31
CA GLN A 168 10.31 -25.63 -12.98
C GLN A 168 11.38 -26.59 -12.47
N GLU A 169 12.39 -26.06 -11.76
CA GLU A 169 13.54 -26.82 -11.25
C GLU A 169 13.61 -26.80 -9.71
N GLY A 170 12.46 -26.79 -9.03
CA GLY A 170 12.40 -26.78 -7.56
C GLY A 170 12.61 -25.39 -6.96
N ASP A 171 13.00 -25.32 -5.68
CA ASP A 171 13.14 -24.06 -4.95
C ASP A 171 14.16 -23.12 -5.63
N ALA A 172 13.80 -21.85 -5.71
CA ALA A 172 14.56 -20.77 -6.35
C ALA A 172 14.70 -19.55 -5.42
N SER A 173 14.27 -19.67 -4.16
CA SER A 173 14.33 -18.59 -3.16
C SER A 173 15.76 -18.09 -2.94
N TYR A 174 16.75 -18.99 -2.94
CA TYR A 174 18.15 -18.68 -2.74
C TYR A 174 18.78 -17.80 -3.83
N LEU A 175 18.16 -17.70 -5.01
CA LEU A 175 18.70 -16.92 -6.14
C LEU A 175 18.76 -15.41 -5.89
N ALA A 176 17.91 -14.92 -4.99
CA ALA A 176 17.89 -13.50 -4.63
C ALA A 176 18.89 -13.14 -3.52
N SER A 177 19.50 -14.14 -2.86
CA SER A 177 20.33 -13.93 -1.66
C SER A 177 21.72 -14.58 -1.74
N GLU A 178 21.92 -15.59 -2.58
CA GLU A 178 23.16 -16.35 -2.67
C GLU A 178 23.84 -16.23 -4.03
N ILE A 179 25.18 -16.31 -4.02
CA ILE A 179 25.99 -16.35 -5.24
C ILE A 179 25.66 -17.63 -6.01
N SER A 180 25.40 -17.49 -7.31
CA SER A 180 25.04 -18.61 -8.18
C SER A 180 25.88 -18.62 -9.47
N THR A 181 26.17 -19.80 -10.01
CA THR A 181 26.93 -19.96 -11.25
C THR A 181 26.01 -20.45 -12.37
N TRP A 182 25.97 -19.72 -13.47
CA TRP A 182 25.13 -19.99 -14.64
C TRP A 182 25.98 -19.97 -15.90
N ASP A 183 26.05 -21.10 -16.61
CA ASP A 183 26.84 -21.26 -17.84
C ASP A 183 28.29 -20.74 -17.73
N GLY A 184 28.94 -21.04 -16.60
CA GLY A 184 30.31 -20.60 -16.29
C GLY A 184 30.43 -19.14 -15.81
N VAL A 185 29.34 -18.38 -15.74
CA VAL A 185 29.30 -17.01 -15.22
C VAL A 185 28.84 -17.01 -13.77
N ILE A 186 29.60 -16.35 -12.89
CA ILE A 186 29.25 -16.17 -11.48
C ILE A 186 28.37 -14.93 -11.35
N VAL A 187 27.16 -15.10 -10.81
CA VAL A 187 26.19 -14.05 -10.55
C VAL A 187 26.12 -13.80 -9.04
N THR A 188 26.59 -12.63 -8.61
CA THR A 188 26.49 -12.16 -7.22
C THR A 188 25.21 -11.33 -7.03
N PRO A 189 24.31 -11.65 -6.10
CA PRO A 189 23.11 -10.86 -5.84
C PRO A 189 23.41 -9.39 -5.57
N SER A 190 22.54 -8.50 -6.05
CA SER A 190 22.62 -7.08 -5.72
C SER A 190 22.28 -6.87 -4.24
N GLU A 191 23.03 -6.01 -3.56
CA GLU A 191 22.79 -5.66 -2.16
C GLU A 191 21.84 -4.46 -2.03
N LYS A 192 21.35 -4.26 -0.81
CA LYS A 192 20.49 -3.13 -0.45
C LYS A 192 21.27 -1.82 -0.55
N ALA A 193 20.74 -0.83 -1.27
CA ALA A 193 21.37 0.46 -1.49
C ALA A 193 20.74 1.61 -0.67
N TYR A 194 19.54 1.41 -0.10
CA TYR A 194 18.81 2.46 0.60
C TYR A 194 19.18 2.59 2.08
N GLU A 195 19.68 3.77 2.46
CA GLU A 195 19.89 4.18 3.85
C GLU A 195 18.82 5.21 4.28
N LYS A 196 18.26 5.02 5.48
CA LYS A 196 17.26 5.94 6.05
C LYS A 196 17.95 7.27 6.41
N PRO A 197 17.47 8.45 5.96
CA PRO A 197 18.01 9.72 6.41
C PRO A 197 17.91 9.83 7.94
N PRO A 198 18.89 10.44 8.61
CA PRO A 198 18.85 10.61 10.05
C PRO A 198 17.60 11.41 10.45
N GLU A 199 16.86 10.92 11.45
CA GLU A 199 15.73 11.63 12.03
C GLU A 199 16.26 12.94 12.64
N LYS A 200 15.85 14.10 12.09
CA LYS A 200 16.09 15.37 12.78
C LYS A 200 15.31 15.32 14.08
N LYS A 201 16.01 15.25 15.21
CA LYS A 201 15.41 15.49 16.52
C LYS A 201 14.90 16.93 16.52
N GLU A 202 13.60 17.12 16.74
CA GLU A 202 13.06 18.42 17.12
C GLU A 202 13.68 18.79 18.47
N GLY A 203 14.49 19.86 18.49
CA GLY A 203 15.06 20.42 19.71
C GLY A 203 16.58 20.50 19.71
N GLU A 204 17.16 21.30 18.82
CA GLU A 204 18.32 22.13 19.17
C GLU A 204 18.00 23.55 18.69
N GLU A 205 17.92 24.44 19.67
CA GLU A 205 17.58 25.85 19.54
C GLU A 205 18.59 26.58 18.64
N GLU A 206 18.08 27.55 17.89
CA GLU A 206 18.89 28.54 17.20
C GLU A 206 19.77 29.28 18.21
N GLU A 207 21.09 29.09 18.14
CA GLU A 207 22.04 30.15 18.53
C GLU A 207 22.83 30.57 17.30
N GLU A 208 22.37 31.68 16.73
CA GLU A 208 23.07 32.55 15.80
C GLU A 208 24.29 33.22 16.50
N ASN A 209 25.24 33.70 15.69
CA ASN A 209 26.41 34.57 15.95
C ASN A 209 27.78 33.89 16.18
N THR A 210 28.90 34.26 15.54
CA THR A 210 29.24 35.30 14.54
C THR A 210 30.66 35.01 13.96
N GLU A 211 31.00 35.71 12.85
CA GLU A 211 32.36 36.12 12.36
C GLU A 211 33.19 35.08 11.57
N GLU A 212 33.79 35.32 10.40
CA GLU A 212 33.93 36.49 9.49
C GLU A 212 34.50 36.00 8.10
N PRO A 213 34.66 36.85 7.05
CA PRO A 213 34.48 36.52 5.63
C PRO A 213 35.76 36.07 4.85
N PRO A 214 35.63 35.60 3.60
CA PRO A 214 36.76 35.23 2.76
C PRO A 214 37.42 36.46 2.08
N GLN A 215 38.73 36.61 2.27
CA GLN A 215 39.65 37.29 1.34
C GLN A 215 39.59 36.52 0.00
N GLY A 216 39.44 37.10 -1.19
CA GLY A 216 39.89 38.39 -1.70
C GLY A 216 40.92 38.12 -2.80
N GLU A 217 40.48 38.00 -4.05
CA GLU A 217 41.30 38.27 -5.25
C GLU A 217 40.46 39.13 -6.21
N GLU A 218 40.90 40.38 -6.35
CA GLU A 218 40.45 41.44 -7.27
C GLU A 218 40.94 41.10 -8.69
N GLU A 219 40.24 41.47 -9.77
CA GLU A 219 40.33 42.72 -10.56
C GLU A 219 39.52 42.42 -11.85
N GLU A 220 38.89 43.29 -12.63
CA GLU A 220 38.66 44.73 -12.70
C GLU A 220 37.46 44.84 -13.68
N ARG A 221 36.48 45.72 -13.42
CA ARG A 221 35.48 46.10 -14.43
C ARG A 221 35.45 47.61 -14.55
N ASP A 222 35.95 48.09 -15.67
CA ASP A 222 35.86 49.47 -16.12
C ASP A 222 34.40 49.91 -16.26
N ILE A 223 34.15 51.11 -15.71
CA ILE A 223 32.91 51.87 -15.76
C ILE A 223 32.87 52.68 -17.06
N LYS A 224 31.75 52.68 -17.78
CA LYS A 224 31.23 53.88 -18.45
C LYS A 224 29.71 53.97 -18.36
N GLU A 225 29.27 55.07 -17.76
CA GLU A 225 27.92 55.62 -17.79
C GLU A 225 27.59 56.23 -19.17
N GLU A 226 26.30 56.30 -19.50
CA GLU A 226 25.54 57.41 -20.12
C GLU A 226 24.20 56.82 -20.61
N GLN A 227 23.09 57.09 -19.93
CA GLN A 227 22.12 58.18 -20.13
C GLN A 227 21.20 58.04 -21.36
N ASP A 228 19.92 58.35 -21.10
CA ASP A 228 18.82 58.61 -22.03
C ASP A 228 18.23 57.37 -22.76
N GLU A 229 16.92 57.20 -22.93
CA GLU A 229 15.85 58.17 -23.09
C GLU A 229 14.48 57.46 -22.97
N ASN A 230 13.51 58.16 -22.37
CA ASN A 230 12.06 58.23 -22.59
C ASN A 230 11.22 57.15 -23.32
N HIS A 231 9.93 57.14 -22.91
CA HIS A 231 8.70 56.60 -23.52
C HIS A 231 8.37 55.14 -23.20
N SER A 232 7.15 54.77 -22.82
CA SER A 232 5.92 55.49 -22.50
C SER A 232 4.99 54.49 -21.82
N CYS A 233 4.25 54.98 -20.85
CA CYS A 233 3.05 54.37 -20.32
C CYS A 233 1.91 54.41 -21.37
N SER A 234 1.09 53.37 -21.47
CA SER A 234 -0.37 53.34 -21.71
C SER A 234 -0.78 51.92 -22.12
N LEU A 235 -1.64 51.21 -21.36
CA LEU A 235 -3.10 51.29 -21.40
C LEU A 235 -3.65 51.17 -22.83
N VAL A 236 -4.05 49.94 -23.24
CA VAL A 236 -5.46 49.55 -23.48
C VAL A 236 -5.59 48.05 -23.20
#